data_AF-A0AAV9LA17-F1
#
_entry.id   AF-A0AAV9LA17-F1
#
_cell.length_a   1.000
_cell.length_b   1.000
_cell.length_c   1.000
_cell.angle_alpha   90.00
_cell.angle_beta   90.00
_cell.angle_gamma   90.00
#
_symmetry.space_group_name_H-M   'P 1'
#
loop_
_entity.id
_entity.type
_entity.pdbx_description
1 polymer ?
#
loop_
_entity_poly.entity_id
_entity_poly.type
_entity_poly.pdbx_seq_one_letter_code
_entity_poly.pdbx_strand_id
1 'polypeptide(L)' 'MKMAAGSFYLPKSNKAPLEEDTHFICIEEKIIGVADGVDSWAKKGIDSGEYSRQLVRNAELSIHK' A
#
# COMPACT_ATOMS: atom_id res chain seq x y z
N MET A 1 14.09 -17.42 14.23
CA MET A 1 14.10 -16.72 12.91
C MET A 1 13.70 -15.25 13.14
N LYS A 2 14.53 -14.29 12.71
CA LYS A 2 14.23 -12.84 12.74
C LYS A 2 14.02 -12.36 11.30
N MET A 3 12.97 -11.57 11.06
CA MET A 3 12.72 -10.94 9.76
C MET A 3 13.59 -9.68 9.67
N ALA A 4 14.34 -9.55 8.57
CA ALA A 4 14.98 -8.31 8.19
C ALA A 4 14.27 -7.81 6.91
N ALA A 5 13.66 -6.63 6.98
CA ALA A 5 12.85 -6.09 5.90
C ALA A 5 13.12 -4.59 5.70
N GLY A 6 12.92 -4.13 4.48
CA GLY A 6 12.95 -2.74 4.07
C GLY A 6 12.02 -2.56 2.87
N SER A 7 11.72 -1.31 2.53
CA SER A 7 10.85 -1.00 1.40
C SER A 7 11.50 0.03 0.47
N PHE A 8 11.06 -0.01 -0.79
CA PHE A 8 11.48 0.91 -1.82
C PHE A 8 10.31 1.13 -2.77
N TYR A 9 10.13 2.36 -3.24
CA TYR A 9 9.03 2.74 -4.11
C TYR A 9 9.55 3.51 -5.32
N LEU A 10 9.05 3.14 -6.51
CA LEU A 10 9.37 3.80 -7.77
C LEU A 10 8.09 4.42 -8.33
N PRO A 11 7.84 5.71 -8.10
CA PRO A 11 6.62 6.35 -8.57
C PRO A 11 6.56 6.34 -10.10
N LYS A 12 5.37 6.11 -10.66
CA LYS A 12 5.14 6.27 -12.11
C LYS A 12 5.37 7.73 -12.49
N SER A 13 6.08 7.95 -13.59
CA SER A 13 6.45 9.29 -14.08
C SER A 13 5.25 10.14 -14.55
N ASN A 14 4.05 9.56 -14.64
CA ASN A 14 2.86 10.21 -15.18
C ASN A 14 1.88 10.61 -14.05
N LYS A 15 1.88 11.91 -13.72
CA LYS A 15 0.83 12.83 -13.22
C LYS A 15 -0.46 12.34 -12.50
N ALA A 16 -0.61 11.10 -12.05
CA ALA A 16 -1.63 10.79 -11.07
C ALA A 16 -1.25 11.52 -9.77
N PRO A 17 -2.17 12.31 -9.16
CA PRO A 17 -1.80 13.20 -8.06
C PRO A 17 -1.47 12.47 -6.75
N LEU A 18 -1.80 11.17 -6.64
CA LEU A 18 -1.66 10.35 -5.44
C LEU A 18 -1.10 8.97 -5.80
N GLU A 19 -0.31 8.39 -4.90
CA GLU A 19 0.29 7.05 -5.07
C GLU A 19 -0.78 5.95 -5.05
N GLU A 20 -0.74 5.07 -6.05
CA GLU A 20 -1.65 3.94 -6.20
C GLU A 20 -1.22 2.75 -5.33
N ASP A 21 0.09 2.54 -5.18
CA ASP A 21 0.62 1.45 -4.38
C ASP A 21 0.96 1.92 -2.97
N THR A 22 0.87 1.01 -2.01
CA THR A 22 1.19 1.28 -0.62
C THR A 22 1.61 0.00 0.09
N HIS A 23 2.30 0.15 1.22
CA HIS A 23 2.79 -0.97 2.00
C HIS A 23 2.87 -0.62 3.49
N PHE A 24 3.00 -1.65 4.32
CA PHE A 24 3.42 -1.52 5.72
C PHE A 24 4.38 -2.65 6.09
N ILE A 25 5.21 -2.41 7.11
CA ILE A 25 6.10 -3.41 7.70
C ILE A 25 5.90 -3.37 9.22
N CYS A 26 5.49 -4.48 9.81
CA CYS A 26 5.46 -4.70 11.26
C CYS A 26 6.57 -5.68 11.63
N ILE A 27 7.66 -5.17 12.21
CA ILE A 27 8.86 -5.96 12.52
C ILE A 27 8.60 -6.91 13.69
N GLU A 28 7.83 -6.44 14.67
CA GLU A 28 7.46 -7.14 15.90
C GLU A 28 6.74 -8.45 15.58
N GLU A 29 5.68 -8.36 14.76
CA GLU A 29 4.85 -9.49 14.37
C GLU A 29 5.34 -10.20 13.11
N LYS A 30 6.40 -9.67 12.46
CA LYS A 30 7.01 -10.19 11.23
C LYS A 30 6.02 -10.25 10.07
N ILE A 31 5.29 -9.15 9.87
CA ILE A 31 4.26 -9.02 8.84
C ILE A 31 4.66 -7.92 7.87
N ILE A 32 4.45 -8.17 6.58
CA ILE A 32 4.58 -7.18 5.52
C ILE A 32 3.26 -7.20 4.75
N GLY A 33 2.67 -6.03 4.50
CA GLY A 33 1.52 -5.89 3.62
C GLY A 33 1.82 -4.94 2.47
N VAL A 34 1.29 -5.25 1.29
CA VAL A 34 1.42 -4.45 0.07
C VAL A 34 0.07 -4.45 -0.64
N ALA A 35 -0.33 -3.31 -1.19
CA ALA A 35 -1.49 -3.19 -2.08
C ALA A 35 -1.12 -2.30 -3.28
N ASP A 36 -1.61 -2.68 -4.46
CA ASP A 36 -1.42 -2.00 -5.75
C ASP A 36 -2.80 -1.51 -6.24
N GLY A 37 -2.89 -0.20 -6.49
CA GLY A 37 -4.10 0.45 -6.94
C GLY A 37 -4.25 0.32 -8.46
N VAL A 38 -5.38 -0.22 -8.93
CA VAL A 38 -5.59 -0.43 -10.37
C VAL A 38 -5.85 0.88 -11.14
N ASP A 39 -4.90 1.35 -11.94
CA ASP A 39 -4.94 2.65 -12.68
C ASP A 39 -6.17 2.82 -13.57
N SER A 40 -6.75 1.72 -14.05
CA SER A 40 -7.90 1.78 -14.96
C SER A 40 -9.13 2.46 -14.33
N TRP A 41 -9.19 2.57 -13.00
CA TRP A 41 -10.20 3.32 -12.26
C TRP A 41 -10.12 4.83 -12.49
N ALA A 42 -8.95 5.36 -12.85
CA ALA A 42 -8.80 6.76 -13.22
C ALA A 42 -9.66 7.14 -14.44
N LYS A 43 -9.93 6.19 -15.36
CA LYS A 43 -10.85 6.38 -16.50
C LYS A 43 -12.30 6.68 -16.06
N LYS A 44 -12.63 6.37 -14.81
CA LYS A 44 -13.93 6.63 -14.18
C LYS A 44 -13.86 7.76 -13.14
N GLY A 45 -12.72 8.46 -13.04
CA GLY A 45 -12.50 9.51 -12.04
C GLY A 45 -12.37 8.99 -10.60
N ILE A 46 -12.00 7.72 -10.41
CA ILE A 46 -11.85 7.08 -9.10
C ILE A 46 -10.36 6.98 -8.76
N ASP A 47 -9.98 7.39 -7.54
CA ASP A 47 -8.65 7.19 -6.97
C ASP A 47 -8.52 5.75 -6.45
N SER A 48 -7.86 4.89 -7.22
CA SER A 48 -7.54 3.51 -6.83
C SER A 48 -6.57 3.43 -5.66
N GLY A 49 -5.70 4.44 -5.50
CA GLY A 49 -4.76 4.52 -4.38
C GLY A 49 -5.47 4.72 -3.05
N GLU A 50 -6.62 5.39 -3.02
CA GLU A 50 -7.40 5.54 -1.78
C GLU A 50 -7.85 4.19 -1.23
N TYR A 51 -8.30 3.29 -2.12
CA TYR A 51 -8.64 1.94 -1.74
C TYR A 51 -7.43 1.17 -1.20
N SER A 52 -6.30 1.21 -1.92
CA SER A 52 -5.07 0.53 -1.52
C SER A 52 -4.55 1.01 -0.16
N ARG A 53 -4.53 2.33 0.07
CA ARG A 53 -4.11 2.95 1.35
C ARG A 53 -5.01 2.54 2.50
N GLN A 54 -6.33 2.56 2.31
CA GLN A 54 -7.26 2.12 3.34
C GLN A 54 -7.14 0.61 3.62
N LEU A 55 -6.93 -0.22 2.59
CA LEU A 55 -6.74 -1.66 2.75
C LEU A 55 -5.50 -1.97 3.60
N VAL A 56 -4.35 -1.40 3.23
CA VAL A 56 -3.09 -1.55 3.98
C VAL A 56 -3.21 -1.03 5.40
N ARG A 57 -3.82 0.14 5.59
CA ARG A 57 -4.01 0.72 6.93
C ARG A 57 -4.90 -0.14 7.81
N ASN A 58 -6.01 -0.67 7.27
CA ASN A 58 -6.90 -1.55 8.03
C ASN A 58 -6.25 -2.91 8.32
N ALA A 59 -5.44 -3.43 7.40
CA ALA A 59 -4.66 -4.65 7.63
C ALA A 59 -3.63 -4.44 8.75
N GLU A 60 -2.88 -3.33 8.74
CA GLU A 60 -1.96 -2.96 9.81
C GLU A 60 -2.69 -2.85 11.16
N LEU A 61 -3.83 -2.14 11.21
CA LEU A 61 -4.64 -2.01 12.43
C LEU A 61 -5.22 -3.34 12.94
N SER A 62 -5.33 -4.35 12.08
CA SER A 62 -5.86 -5.66 12.46
C SER A 62 -4.84 -6.55 13.20
N ILE A 63 -3.56 -6.21 13.14
CA ILE A 63 -2.48 -7.02 13.73
C ILE A 63 -2.58 -7.11 15.25
N HIS A 64 -3.11 -6.07 15.90
CA HIS A 64 -3.21 -5.98 17.35
C HIS A 64 -4.63 -6.11 17.90
N LYS A 65 -5.59 -6.57 17.09
CA LYS A 65 -6.98 -6.79 17.50
C LYS A 65 -7.27 -8.22 17.94
#